data_AF-A0A381KLR3-F1
#
_entry.id   AF-A0A381KLR3-F1
#
_cell.length_a   1.000
_cell.length_b   1.000
_cell.length_c   1.000
_cell.angle_alpha   90.00
_cell.angle_beta   90.00
_cell.angle_gamma   90.00
#
_symmetry.space_group_name_H-M   'P 1'
#
loop_
_entity.id
_entity.type
_entity.pdbx_description
1 polymer ?
#
loop_
_entity_poly.entity_id
_entity_poly.type
_entity_poly.pdbx_seq_one_letter_code
_entity_poly.pdbx_strand_id
1 'polypeptide(L)'
;MDSETEVEIEAFVRNVFDAFEEYINIGNRVSPEILISLADIEDVDRFIDTIAANIYLKSSQKQEILEEFDIRKRLELIYSILLEEIDILKIEKKITLRVKKQMNKVQKNIILENN
;
A
#
# COMPACT_ATOMS: atom_id res chain seq x y z
N MET A 1 2.58 -24.04 -20.26
CA MET A 1 2.80 -22.64 -19.83
C MET A 1 4.28 -22.39 -20.02
N ASP A 2 4.64 -21.35 -20.77
CA ASP A 2 6.03 -21.06 -21.12
C ASP A 2 6.80 -20.57 -19.89
N SER A 3 8.04 -21.05 -19.70
CA SER A 3 8.88 -20.75 -18.52
C SER A 3 9.12 -19.26 -18.29
N GLU A 4 9.02 -18.45 -19.34
CA GLU A 4 9.19 -17.00 -19.28
C GLU A 4 8.03 -16.31 -18.53
N THR A 5 6.80 -16.82 -18.68
CA THR A 5 5.62 -16.28 -17.97
C THR A 5 5.68 -16.59 -16.47
N GLU A 6 6.23 -17.74 -16.09
CA GLU A 6 6.36 -18.12 -14.67
C GLU A 6 7.36 -17.22 -13.94
N VAL A 7 8.51 -16.94 -14.56
CA VAL A 7 9.52 -16.00 -14.04
C VAL A 7 8.97 -14.58 -13.93
N GLU A 8 8.17 -14.16 -14.92
CA GLU A 8 7.52 -12.84 -14.90
C GLU A 8 6.54 -12.71 -13.74
N ILE A 9 5.70 -13.71 -13.50
CA ILE A 9 4.76 -13.75 -12.37
C ILE A 9 5.52 -13.68 -11.05
N GLU A 10 6.59 -14.46 -10.89
CA GLU A 10 7.40 -14.42 -9.67
C GLU A 10 8.02 -13.03 -9.43
N ALA A 11 8.52 -12.39 -10.49
CA ALA A 11 9.03 -11.03 -10.41
C ALA A 11 7.94 -10.02 -10.00
N PHE A 12 6.72 -10.16 -10.52
CA PHE A 12 5.59 -9.34 -10.11
C PHE A 12 5.22 -9.54 -8.64
N VAL A 13 5.15 -10.79 -8.17
CA VAL A 13 4.85 -11.11 -6.77
C VAL A 13 5.84 -10.41 -5.83
N ARG A 14 7.14 -10.45 -6.15
CA ARG A 14 8.18 -9.75 -5.38
C ARG A 14 7.95 -8.23 -5.35
N ASN A 15 7.71 -7.61 -6.51
CA ASN A 15 7.45 -6.17 -6.60
C ASN A 15 6.20 -5.75 -5.83
N VAL A 16 5.13 -6.55 -5.90
CA VAL A 16 3.88 -6.30 -5.18
C VAL A 16 4.09 -6.45 -3.67
N PHE A 17 4.84 -7.46 -3.24
CA PHE A 17 5.18 -7.66 -1.83
C PHE A 17 5.95 -6.45 -1.27
N ASP A 18 7.00 -6.01 -1.96
CA ASP A 18 7.82 -4.86 -1.56
C ASP A 18 6.98 -3.57 -1.47
N ALA A 19 6.09 -3.33 -2.44
CA ALA A 19 5.18 -2.19 -2.40
C ALA A 19 4.18 -2.29 -1.24
N PHE A 20 3.64 -3.48 -0.96
CA PHE A 20 2.74 -3.68 0.17
C PHE A 20 3.45 -3.46 1.52
N GLU A 21 4.70 -3.92 1.66
CA GLU A 21 5.52 -3.61 2.83
C GLU A 21 5.72 -2.09 3.01
N GLU A 22 6.06 -1.37 1.93
CA GLU A 22 6.17 0.09 1.97
C GLU A 22 4.85 0.75 2.39
N TYR A 23 3.72 0.30 1.82
CA TYR A 23 2.39 0.79 2.16
C TYR A 23 2.08 0.65 3.66
N ILE A 24 2.36 -0.52 4.24
CA ILE A 24 2.17 -0.77 5.70
C ILE A 24 3.06 0.17 6.51
N ASN A 25 4.33 0.29 6.16
CA ASN A 25 5.32 1.08 6.87
C ASN A 25 5.01 2.59 6.89
N ILE A 26 4.32 3.11 5.86
CA ILE A 26 3.89 4.51 5.81
C ILE A 26 2.56 4.71 6.55
N GLY A 27 1.60 3.81 6.31
CA GLY A 27 0.23 3.95 6.78
C GLY A 27 0.07 3.70 8.28
N ASN A 28 0.86 2.80 8.88
CA ASN A 28 0.68 2.30 10.26
C ASN A 28 -0.74 1.78 10.55
N ARG A 29 -1.53 1.44 9.52
CA ARG A 29 -2.93 1.00 9.68
C ARG A 29 -3.07 -0.52 9.81
N VAL A 30 -2.08 -1.27 9.35
CA VAL A 30 -2.08 -2.74 9.29
C VAL A 30 -0.93 -3.27 10.15
N SER A 31 -1.16 -4.37 10.85
CA SER A 31 -0.13 -5.01 11.68
C SER A 31 0.98 -5.58 10.78
N PRO A 32 2.27 -5.36 11.09
CA PRO A 32 3.38 -5.99 10.38
C PRO A 32 3.32 -7.53 10.37
N GLU A 33 2.58 -8.15 11.30
CA GLU A 33 2.36 -9.60 11.33
C GLU A 33 1.76 -10.16 10.03
N ILE A 34 1.01 -9.35 9.28
CA ILE A 34 0.43 -9.80 8.01
C ILE A 34 1.48 -10.05 6.92
N LEU A 35 2.64 -9.39 7.00
CA LEU A 35 3.74 -9.59 6.07
C LEU A 35 4.30 -11.01 6.19
N ILE A 36 4.34 -11.55 7.42
CA ILE A 36 4.76 -12.93 7.67
C ILE A 36 3.76 -13.90 7.02
N SER A 37 2.47 -13.69 7.25
CA SER A 37 1.44 -14.56 6.65
C SER A 37 1.43 -14.50 5.13
N LEU A 38 1.76 -13.36 4.54
CA LEU A 38 1.76 -13.15 3.09
C LEU A 38 3.01 -13.78 2.43
N ALA A 39 4.15 -13.79 3.12
CA ALA A 39 5.39 -14.41 2.64
C ALA A 39 5.28 -15.94 2.50
N ASP A 40 4.40 -16.57 3.28
CA ASP A 40 4.15 -18.02 3.25
C ASP A 40 3.11 -18.44 2.20
N ILE A 41 2.51 -17.50 1.46
CA ILE A 41 1.48 -17.82 0.45
C ILE A 41 2.15 -18.21 -0.88
N GLU A 42 2.07 -19.49 -1.24
CA GLU A 42 2.53 -20.01 -2.54
C GLU A 42 1.53 -19.76 -3.68
N ASP A 43 0.24 -19.56 -3.33
CA ASP A 43 -0.84 -19.37 -4.29
C ASP A 43 -1.01 -17.87 -4.63
N VAL A 44 -0.72 -17.52 -5.88
CA VAL A 44 -0.72 -16.12 -6.35
C VAL A 44 -2.10 -15.47 -6.26
N ASP A 45 -3.18 -16.21 -6.50
CA ASP A 45 -4.54 -15.67 -6.36
C ASP A 45 -4.83 -15.32 -4.90
N ARG A 46 -4.47 -16.20 -3.97
CA ARG A 46 -4.61 -15.92 -2.52
C ARG A 46 -3.72 -14.76 -2.07
N PHE A 47 -2.54 -14.62 -2.64
CA PHE A 47 -1.64 -13.50 -2.36
C PHE A 47 -2.31 -12.18 -2.75
N ILE A 48 -2.86 -12.09 -3.97
CA ILE A 48 -3.57 -10.90 -4.46
C ILE A 48 -4.80 -10.60 -3.60
N ASP A 49 -5.63 -11.61 -3.31
CA ASP A 49 -6.86 -11.43 -2.52
C ASP A 49 -6.58 -10.99 -1.08
N THR A 50 -5.49 -11.51 -0.48
CA THR A 50 -5.06 -11.12 0.86
C THR A 50 -4.62 -9.66 0.89
N ILE A 51 -3.85 -9.21 -0.11
CA ILE A 51 -3.47 -7.79 -0.22
C ILE A 51 -4.70 -6.92 -0.42
N ALA A 52 -5.58 -7.29 -1.36
CA ALA A 52 -6.80 -6.55 -1.66
C ALA A 52 -7.72 -6.37 -0.44
N ALA A 53 -7.73 -7.33 0.49
CA ALA A 53 -8.49 -7.24 1.74
C ALA A 53 -7.89 -6.26 2.76
N ASN A 54 -6.62 -5.90 2.63
CA ASN A 54 -5.86 -5.12 3.62
C ASN A 54 -5.42 -3.72 3.14
N ILE A 55 -5.74 -3.36 1.90
CA ILE A 55 -5.52 -2.01 1.37
C ILE A 55 -6.82 -1.26 1.18
N TYR A 56 -6.74 0.07 1.11
CA TYR A 56 -7.89 0.87 0.76
C TYR A 56 -8.20 0.71 -0.73
N LEU A 57 -9.39 0.18 -1.04
CA LEU A 57 -9.86 0.02 -2.41
C LEU A 57 -11.16 0.79 -2.61
N LYS A 58 -11.24 1.54 -3.71
CA LYS A 58 -12.52 2.05 -4.21
C LYS A 58 -13.38 0.87 -4.66
N SER A 59 -14.70 1.02 -4.58
CA SER A 59 -15.63 -0.03 -5.00
C SER A 59 -15.40 -0.48 -6.46
N SER A 60 -15.03 0.44 -7.34
CA SER A 60 -14.72 0.15 -8.75
C SER A 60 -13.47 -0.72 -8.89
N GLN A 61 -12.39 -0.38 -8.18
CA GLN A 61 -11.13 -1.13 -8.19
C GLN A 61 -11.33 -2.56 -7.64
N LYS A 62 -12.13 -2.70 -6.58
CA LYS A 62 -12.47 -4.02 -6.04
C LYS A 62 -13.19 -4.88 -7.07
N GLN A 63 -14.13 -4.30 -7.82
CA GLN A 63 -14.84 -5.02 -8.86
C GLN A 63 -13.92 -5.39 -10.03
N GLU A 64 -13.04 -4.48 -10.43
CA GLU A 64 -12.05 -4.70 -11.49
C GLU A 64 -11.10 -5.88 -11.16
N ILE A 65 -10.62 -5.97 -9.92
CA ILE A 65 -9.78 -7.09 -9.45
C ILE A 65 -10.54 -8.43 -9.44
N LEU A 66 -11.85 -8.41 -9.16
CA LEU A 66 -12.69 -9.62 -9.08
C LEU A 66 -13.12 -10.13 -10.46
N GLU A 67 -13.22 -9.24 -11.45
CA GLU A 67 -13.64 -9.57 -12.82
C GLU A 67 -12.46 -9.92 -13.74
N GLU A 68 -11.22 -9.64 -13.32
CA GLU A 68 -10.02 -10.03 -14.05
C GLU A 68 -9.61 -11.46 -13.69
N PHE A 69 -9.56 -12.34 -14.70
CA PHE A 69 -9.24 -13.77 -14.54
C PHE A 69 -7.80 -14.09 -14.92
N ASP A 70 -7.09 -13.16 -15.58
CA ASP A 70 -5.67 -13.29 -15.88
C ASP A 70 -4.84 -12.82 -14.68
N ILE A 71 -4.17 -13.77 -14.02
CA ILE A 71 -3.32 -13.54 -12.85
C ILE A 71 -2.29 -12.43 -13.08
N ARG A 72 -1.69 -12.36 -14.28
CA ARG A 72 -0.71 -11.30 -14.59
C ARG A 72 -1.37 -9.93 -14.52
N LYS A 73 -2.54 -9.78 -15.13
CA LYS A 73 -3.28 -8.51 -15.11
C LYS A 73 -3.80 -8.17 -13.71
N ARG A 74 -4.21 -9.17 -12.92
CA ARG A 74 -4.56 -8.95 -11.51
C ARG A 74 -3.36 -8.42 -10.72
N LEU A 75 -2.16 -8.96 -10.95
CA LEU A 75 -0.91 -8.48 -10.34
C LEU A 75 -0.55 -7.06 -10.78
N GLU A 76 -0.68 -6.74 -12.08
CA GLU A 76 -0.46 -5.38 -12.58
C GLU A 76 -1.43 -4.38 -11.93
N LEU A 77 -2.71 -4.76 -11.82
CA LEU A 77 -3.74 -3.93 -11.24
C LEU A 77 -3.50 -3.68 -9.75
N ILE A 78 -3.25 -4.73 -8.97
CA ILE A 78 -2.97 -4.58 -7.52
C ILE A 78 -1.70 -3.74 -7.30
N TYR A 79 -0.67 -3.94 -8.14
CA TYR A 79 0.57 -3.19 -8.06
C TYR A 79 0.35 -1.70 -8.34
N SER A 80 -0.37 -1.38 -9.41
CA SER A 80 -0.71 0.01 -9.76
C SER A 80 -1.48 0.71 -8.65
N ILE A 81 -2.45 0.02 -8.05
CA ILE A 81 -3.25 0.57 -6.95
C ILE A 81 -2.38 0.83 -5.72
N LEU A 82 -1.49 -0.10 -5.36
CA LEU A 82 -0.56 0.07 -4.26
C LEU A 82 0.32 1.30 -4.45
N LEU A 83 0.88 1.51 -5.64
CA LEU A 83 1.72 2.66 -5.94
C LEU A 83 0.96 3.99 -5.79
N GLU A 84 -0.28 4.06 -6.30
CA GLU A 84 -1.14 5.25 -6.14
C GLU A 84 -1.41 5.55 -4.65
N GLU A 85 -1.76 4.52 -3.87
CA GLU A 85 -2.07 4.66 -2.46
C GLU A 85 -0.82 5.04 -1.63
N ILE A 86 0.35 4.49 -1.94
CA ILE A 86 1.62 4.89 -1.33
C ILE A 86 1.89 6.39 -1.55
N ASP A 87 1.68 6.88 -2.77
CA ASP A 87 1.88 8.30 -3.08
C ASP A 87 0.90 9.20 -2.33
N ILE A 88 -0.36 8.80 -2.24
CA ILE A 88 -1.38 9.48 -1.43
C ILE A 88 -0.92 9.53 0.04
N LEU A 89 -0.54 8.40 0.64
CA LEU A 89 -0.08 8.33 2.02
C LEU A 89 1.16 9.21 2.27
N LYS A 90 2.11 9.25 1.34
CA LYS A 90 3.28 10.14 1.41
C LYS A 90 2.85 11.61 1.44
N ILE A 91 1.87 12.00 0.64
CA ILE A 91 1.32 13.36 0.62
C ILE A 91 0.58 13.67 1.93
N GLU A 92 -0.28 12.76 2.41
CA GLU A 92 -1.00 12.92 3.68
C GLU A 92 -0.05 13.12 4.87
N LYS A 93 1.04 12.34 4.92
CA LYS A 93 2.10 12.49 5.93
C LYS A 93 2.75 13.87 5.87
N LYS A 94 3.08 14.36 4.66
CA LYS A 94 3.63 15.73 4.47
C LYS A 94 2.66 16.81 4.92
N ILE A 95 1.36 16.67 4.63
CA ILE A 95 0.32 17.60 5.08
C ILE A 95 0.26 17.62 6.60
N THR A 96 0.20 16.46 7.23
CA THR A 96 0.14 16.31 8.70
C THR A 96 1.33 16.97 9.38
N LEU A 97 2.55 16.74 8.87
CA LEU A 97 3.77 17.35 9.42
C LEU A 97 3.77 18.88 9.28
N ARG A 98 3.26 19.41 8.16
CA ARG A 98 3.15 20.86 7.93
C ARG A 98 2.18 21.51 8.92
N VAL A 99 1.02 20.90 9.14
CA VAL A 99 0.02 21.38 10.10
C VAL A 99 0.59 21.36 11.52
N LYS A 100 1.21 20.26 11.95
CA LYS A 100 1.88 20.17 13.26
C LYS A 100 2.94 21.26 13.47
N LYS A 101 3.76 21.53 12.44
CA LYS A 101 4.78 22.59 12.49
C LYS A 101 4.18 23.99 12.64
N GLN A 102 3.04 24.26 11.98
CA GLN A 102 2.34 25.54 12.13
C GLN A 102 1.77 25.70 13.55
N MET A 103 1.16 24.65 14.11
CA MET A 103 0.63 24.67 15.48
C MET A 103 1.73 24.93 16.52
N ASN A 104 2.88 24.25 16.42
CA ASN A 104 4.00 24.44 17.35
C ASN A 104 4.54 25.89 17.33
N LYS A 105 4.54 26.56 16.17
CA LYS A 105 4.93 27.96 16.07
C LYS A 105 3.93 28.88 16.78
N VAL A 106 2.63 28.66 16.57
CA VAL A 106 1.56 29.43 17.23
C VAL A 106 1.67 29.29 18.75
N GLN A 107 1.81 28.07 19.25
CA GLN A 107 1.92 27.81 20.68
C GLN A 107 3.17 28.47 21.30
N LYS A 108 4.31 28.49 20.60
CA LYS A 108 5.52 29.16 21.06
C LYS A 108 5.33 30.69 21.16
N ASN A 109 4.66 31.31 20.19
CA ASN A 109 4.40 32.76 20.21
C ASN A 109 3.50 33.13 21.40
N ILE A 110 2.44 32.35 21.67
CA ILE A 110 1.53 32.59 22.81
C ILE A 110 2.30 32.55 24.15
N ILE A 111 3.26 31.63 24.32
CA ILE A 111 4.04 31.53 25.56
C ILE A 111 5.02 32.71 25.71
N LEU A 112 5.58 33.21 24.60
CA LEU A 112 6.51 34.35 24.61
C LEU A 112 5.81 35.69 24.84
N GLU A 113 4.57 35.86 24.37
CA GLU A 113 3.79 37.10 24.54
C GLU A 113 3.17 37.25 25.94
N ASN A 114 3.02 36.14 26.68
CA ASN A 114 2.44 36.11 28.03
C ASN A 114 3.49 36.03 29.15
N ASN A 115 4.77 36.30 28.86
CA ASN A 115 5.85 36.53 29.84
C ASN A 115 6.39 37.95 29.70
#